data_AF-A0A4Q5QE65-F1
#
_entry.id   AF-A0A4Q5QE65-F1
#
_cell.length_a   1.000
_cell.length_b   1.000
_cell.length_c   1.000
_cell.angle_alpha   90.00
_cell.angle_beta   90.00
_cell.angle_gamma   90.00
#
_symmetry.space_group_name_H-M   'P 1'
#
loop_
_entity.id
_entity.type
_entity.pdbx_description
1 polymer ?
#
loop_
_entity_poly.entity_id
_entity_poly.type
_entity_poly.pdbx_seq_one_letter_code
_entity_poly.pdbx_strand_id
1 'polypeptide(L)'
;MNLNDLLPNGSIEALASQLGIAPEQAQRGAAALLPSVLGGMGDRSAGLDAHIDELGGASLAHNVMSDDTTQIERGNQLLGGIFGTKDVSRQVAGHAAQGSGLDPALLQRMLPILAMLVAGHLAGRSGGQQSGLGGMLGTVLGQLQGSGGMTGGIGGAAGGGLGGILGSILGGRR
;
A
#
# COMPACT_ATOMS: atom_id res chain seq x y z
N MET A 1 -7.64 13.32 -15.78
CA MET A 1 -6.82 12.31 -15.10
C MET A 1 -7.42 10.95 -15.44
N ASN A 2 -6.64 10.02 -16.01
CA ASN A 2 -7.15 8.70 -16.34
C ASN A 2 -7.20 7.83 -15.08
N LEU A 3 -8.14 6.87 -15.02
CA LEU A 3 -8.23 5.88 -13.94
C LEU A 3 -6.89 5.13 -13.75
N ASN A 4 -6.21 4.89 -14.87
CA ASN A 4 -4.91 4.20 -14.95
C ASN A 4 -3.73 4.99 -14.38
N ASP A 5 -3.87 6.31 -14.18
CA ASP A 5 -2.84 7.12 -13.50
C ASP A 5 -2.94 7.02 -11.98
N LEU A 6 -4.15 6.76 -11.48
CA LEU A 6 -4.54 6.81 -10.08
C LEU A 6 -4.56 5.42 -9.42
N LEU A 7 -4.76 4.38 -10.23
CA LEU A 7 -4.78 3.00 -9.77
C LEU A 7 -3.70 2.19 -10.50
N PRO A 8 -3.09 1.20 -9.82
CA PRO A 8 -2.15 0.29 -10.46
C PRO A 8 -2.86 -0.56 -11.52
N ASN A 9 -2.12 -1.03 -12.53
CA ASN A 9 -2.65 -1.97 -13.53
C ASN A 9 -3.16 -3.24 -12.83
N GLY A 10 -4.30 -3.79 -13.22
CA GLY A 10 -4.88 -4.99 -12.57
C GLY A 10 -5.77 -4.68 -11.36
N SER A 11 -5.91 -3.42 -10.97
CA SER A 11 -6.72 -3.01 -9.81
C SER A 11 -8.21 -3.27 -10.00
N ILE A 12 -8.75 -3.06 -11.21
CA ILE A 12 -10.15 -3.31 -11.53
C ILE A 12 -10.45 -4.81 -11.50
N GLU A 13 -9.53 -5.62 -12.01
CA GLU A 13 -9.60 -7.08 -12.00
C GLU A 13 -9.54 -7.60 -10.56
N ALA A 14 -8.61 -7.10 -9.74
CA ALA A 14 -8.53 -7.45 -8.32
C ALA A 14 -9.82 -7.07 -7.57
N LEU A 15 -10.35 -5.87 -7.82
CA LEU A 15 -11.63 -5.41 -7.26
C LEU A 15 -12.80 -6.30 -7.65
N ALA A 16 -12.86 -6.69 -8.91
CA ALA A 16 -13.89 -7.57 -9.45
C ALA A 16 -13.83 -8.95 -8.77
N SER A 17 -12.63 -9.53 -8.67
CA SER A 17 -12.40 -10.82 -8.00
C SER A 17 -12.78 -10.79 -6.53
N GLN A 18 -12.39 -9.75 -5.79
CA GLN A 18 -12.69 -9.65 -4.36
C GLN A 18 -14.16 -9.51 -4.03
N LEU A 19 -14.90 -8.83 -4.91
CA LEU A 19 -16.32 -8.58 -4.70
C LEU A 19 -17.21 -9.63 -5.39
N GLY A 20 -16.62 -10.52 -6.19
CA GLY A 20 -17.35 -11.49 -7.00
C GLY A 20 -18.27 -10.82 -8.03
N ILE A 21 -17.84 -9.70 -8.62
CA ILE A 21 -18.63 -8.91 -9.59
C ILE A 21 -17.97 -8.87 -10.96
N ALA A 22 -18.73 -8.42 -11.97
CA ALA A 22 -18.19 -8.20 -13.31
C ALA A 22 -17.20 -7.01 -13.32
N PRO A 23 -16.11 -7.08 -14.13
CA PRO A 23 -15.13 -5.99 -14.22
C PRO A 23 -15.75 -4.66 -14.65
N GLU A 24 -16.80 -4.67 -15.47
CA GLU A 24 -17.53 -3.45 -15.87
C GLU A 24 -18.30 -2.82 -14.70
N GLN A 25 -18.72 -3.62 -13.71
CA GLN A 25 -19.33 -3.09 -12.48
C GLN A 25 -18.25 -2.50 -11.57
N ALA A 26 -17.12 -3.20 -11.41
CA ALA A 26 -15.98 -2.70 -10.66
C ALA A 26 -15.47 -1.37 -11.23
N GLN A 27 -15.35 -1.25 -12.55
CA GLN A 27 -14.92 -0.03 -13.23
C GLN A 27 -15.88 1.14 -12.99
N ARG A 28 -17.19 0.93 -13.17
CA ARG A 28 -18.21 1.98 -12.96
C ARG A 28 -18.25 2.43 -11.51
N GLY A 29 -18.17 1.48 -10.59
CA GLY A 29 -18.16 1.75 -9.16
C GLY A 29 -16.89 2.50 -8.72
N ALA A 30 -15.71 2.07 -9.19
CA ALA A 30 -14.45 2.75 -8.94
C ALA A 30 -14.46 4.19 -9.48
N ALA A 31 -14.96 4.40 -10.70
CA ALA A 31 -15.09 5.72 -11.30
C ALA A 31 -16.00 6.66 -10.49
N ALA A 32 -17.08 6.13 -9.89
CA ALA A 32 -17.99 6.92 -9.07
C ALA A 32 -17.43 7.25 -7.67
N LEU A 33 -16.64 6.34 -7.09
CA LEU A 33 -16.09 6.52 -5.73
C LEU A 33 -14.78 7.31 -5.71
N LEU A 34 -13.95 7.18 -6.75
CA LEU A 34 -12.61 7.77 -6.78
C LEU A 34 -12.57 9.27 -6.46
N PRO A 35 -13.44 10.13 -7.03
CA PRO A 35 -13.41 11.55 -6.72
C PRO A 35 -13.60 11.84 -5.23
N SER A 36 -14.46 11.06 -4.56
CA SER A 36 -14.73 11.23 -3.13
C SER A 36 -13.59 10.70 -2.27
N VAL A 37 -12.99 9.57 -2.65
CA VAL A 37 -11.81 9.02 -1.97
C VAL A 37 -10.64 9.98 -2.06
N LEU A 38 -10.34 10.48 -3.26
CA LEU A 38 -9.26 11.44 -3.47
C LEU A 38 -9.53 12.77 -2.77
N GLY A 39 -10.77 13.25 -2.78
CA GLY A 39 -11.20 14.43 -2.03
C GLY A 39 -10.95 14.27 -0.53
N GLY A 40 -11.41 13.16 0.07
CA GLY A 40 -11.20 12.88 1.49
C GLY A 40 -9.71 12.73 1.87
N MET A 41 -8.90 12.13 0.99
CA MET A 41 -7.45 12.03 1.21
C MET A 41 -6.77 13.39 1.12
N GLY A 42 -7.20 14.25 0.19
CA GLY A 42 -6.71 15.62 0.08
C GLY A 42 -7.00 16.46 1.31
N ASP A 43 -8.26 16.40 1.79
CA ASP A 43 -8.72 17.09 3.00
C ASP A 43 -7.95 16.66 4.25
N ARG A 44 -7.48 15.41 4.29
CA ARG A 44 -6.73 14.82 5.41
C ARG A 44 -5.28 14.50 5.10
N SER A 45 -4.69 15.17 4.11
CA SER A 45 -3.31 14.92 3.69
C SER A 45 -2.29 15.04 4.84
N ALA A 46 -2.53 15.93 5.81
CA ALA A 46 -1.68 16.08 6.99
C ALA A 46 -1.76 14.84 7.91
N GLY A 47 -0.68 14.06 7.96
CA GLY A 47 -0.55 12.88 8.82
C GLY A 47 -1.14 11.59 8.24
N LEU A 48 -1.86 11.67 7.12
CA LEU A 48 -2.36 10.49 6.41
C LEU A 48 -1.23 9.62 5.86
N ASP A 49 -0.12 10.22 5.41
CA ASP A 49 1.04 9.45 4.93
C ASP A 49 1.63 8.57 6.03
N ALA A 50 1.82 9.12 7.25
CA ALA A 50 2.31 8.38 8.40
C ALA A 50 1.33 7.28 8.82
N HIS A 51 0.03 7.56 8.77
CA HIS A 51 -1.00 6.57 9.08
C HIS A 51 -1.05 5.45 8.03
N ILE A 52 -0.89 5.77 6.75
CA ILE A 52 -0.80 4.77 5.67
C ILE A 52 0.44 3.90 5.87
N ASP A 53 1.58 4.49 6.23
CA ASP A 53 2.83 3.76 6.50
C ASP A 53 2.67 2.80 7.69
N GLU A 54 2.05 3.25 8.78
CA GLU A 54 1.72 2.43 9.96
C GLU A 54 0.83 1.22 9.61
N LEU A 55 -0.11 1.40 8.67
CA LEU A 55 -1.01 0.34 8.20
C LEU A 55 -0.36 -0.62 7.19
N GLY A 56 0.87 -0.34 6.75
CA GLY A 56 1.64 -1.19 5.84
C GLY A 56 2.02 -0.56 4.50
N GLY A 57 1.76 0.74 4.30
CA GLY A 57 2.24 1.51 3.16
C GLY A 57 1.92 0.88 1.80
N ALA A 58 2.96 0.71 0.97
CA ALA A 58 2.84 0.11 -0.36
C ALA A 58 2.26 -1.31 -0.37
N SER A 59 2.39 -2.05 0.74
CA SER A 59 1.83 -3.41 0.84
C SER A 59 0.30 -3.43 0.86
N LEU A 60 -0.37 -2.31 1.16
CA LEU A 60 -1.84 -2.22 1.13
C LEU A 60 -2.41 -2.53 -0.25
N ALA A 61 -1.78 -2.00 -1.31
CA ALA A 61 -2.17 -2.32 -2.68
C ALA A 61 -1.88 -3.79 -3.02
N HIS A 62 -0.72 -4.31 -2.58
CA HIS A 62 -0.37 -5.71 -2.81
C HIS A 62 -1.32 -6.69 -2.11
N ASN A 63 -1.74 -6.39 -0.88
CA ASN A 63 -2.74 -7.19 -0.14
C ASN A 63 -4.06 -7.29 -0.89
N VAL A 64 -4.47 -6.24 -1.60
CA VAL A 64 -5.68 -6.28 -2.44
C VAL A 64 -5.46 -7.12 -3.71
N MET A 65 -4.23 -7.13 -4.24
CA MET A 65 -3.92 -7.83 -5.48
C MET A 65 -3.55 -9.32 -5.29
N SER A 66 -3.20 -9.75 -4.07
CA SER A 66 -2.64 -11.09 -3.81
C SER A 66 -3.67 -12.20 -3.53
N ASP A 67 -4.96 -12.00 -3.82
CA ASP A 67 -6.04 -13.01 -3.64
C ASP A 67 -6.27 -13.52 -2.19
N ASP A 68 -5.40 -13.16 -1.23
CA ASP A 68 -5.62 -13.35 0.19
C ASP A 68 -6.85 -12.55 0.66
N THR A 69 -7.56 -13.06 1.67
CA THR A 69 -8.70 -12.37 2.27
C THR A 69 -8.28 -10.96 2.66
N THR A 70 -8.73 -9.99 1.88
CA THR A 70 -8.47 -8.58 2.16
C THR A 70 -8.84 -8.31 3.58
N GLN A 71 -7.89 -7.76 4.33
CA GLN A 71 -8.15 -7.35 5.69
C GLN A 71 -9.06 -6.13 5.63
N ILE A 72 -10.37 -6.41 5.57
CA ILE A 72 -11.45 -5.42 5.57
C ILE A 72 -11.27 -4.49 6.77
N GLU A 73 -10.71 -4.99 7.88
CA GLU A 73 -10.34 -4.20 9.05
C GLU A 73 -9.29 -3.11 8.74
N ARG A 74 -8.20 -3.44 8.04
CA ARG A 74 -7.19 -2.44 7.62
C ARG A 74 -7.80 -1.41 6.68
N GLY A 75 -8.63 -1.86 5.74
CA GLY A 75 -9.40 -0.95 4.88
C GLY A 75 -10.27 0.01 5.70
N ASN A 76 -11.01 -0.50 6.68
CA ASN A 76 -11.87 0.31 7.54
C ASN A 76 -11.09 1.30 8.43
N GLN A 77 -9.90 0.93 8.91
CA GLN A 77 -9.02 1.82 9.67
C GLN A 77 -8.55 2.99 8.78
N LEU A 78 -8.09 2.67 7.56
CA LEU A 78 -7.72 3.67 6.57
C LEU A 78 -8.88 4.61 6.25
N LEU A 79 -10.11 4.08 6.10
CA LEU A 79 -11.30 4.91 5.90
C LEU A 79 -11.58 5.86 7.07
N GLY A 80 -11.29 5.45 8.31
CA GLY A 80 -11.32 6.33 9.47
C GLY A 80 -10.29 7.46 9.35
N GLY A 81 -9.11 7.16 8.84
CA GLY A 81 -8.07 8.14 8.52
C GLY A 81 -8.47 9.13 7.42
N ILE A 82 -9.16 8.66 6.37
CA ILE A 82 -9.53 9.45 5.16
C ILE A 82 -10.82 10.25 5.36
N PHE A 83 -11.86 9.63 5.89
CA PHE A 83 -13.20 10.23 6.00
C PHE A 83 -13.56 10.64 7.43
N GLY A 84 -12.79 10.19 8.42
CA GLY A 84 -13.03 10.46 9.84
C GLY A 84 -14.04 9.54 10.48
N THR A 85 -15.25 9.51 9.93
CA THR A 85 -16.34 8.73 10.48
C THR A 85 -16.88 7.76 9.45
N LYS A 86 -17.38 6.62 9.94
CA LYS A 86 -18.03 5.61 9.10
C LYS A 86 -19.28 6.17 8.41
N ASP A 87 -19.89 7.21 8.97
CA ASP A 87 -21.05 7.88 8.40
C ASP A 87 -20.72 8.62 7.11
N VAL A 88 -19.59 9.33 7.07
CA VAL A 88 -19.10 9.97 5.84
C VAL A 88 -18.80 8.92 4.77
N SER A 89 -18.12 7.82 5.12
CA SER A 89 -17.86 6.72 4.18
C SER A 89 -19.16 6.11 3.62
N ARG A 90 -20.21 5.97 4.46
CA ARG A 90 -21.53 5.48 4.01
C ARG A 90 -22.23 6.48 3.09
N GLN A 91 -22.14 7.78 3.37
CA GLN A 91 -22.70 8.83 2.52
C GLN A 91 -22.02 8.88 1.16
N VAL A 92 -20.69 8.73 1.12
CA VAL A 92 -19.91 8.63 -0.12
C VAL A 92 -20.37 7.44 -0.96
N ALA A 93 -20.53 6.26 -0.36
CA ALA A 93 -21.06 5.09 -1.06
C ALA A 93 -22.50 5.33 -1.57
N GLY A 94 -23.35 5.99 -0.80
CA GLY A 94 -24.71 6.36 -1.22
C GLY A 94 -24.74 7.32 -2.40
N HIS A 95 -23.88 8.33 -2.43
CA HIS A 95 -23.75 9.25 -3.57
C HIS A 95 -23.22 8.54 -4.82
N ALA A 96 -22.20 7.69 -4.65
CA ALA A 96 -21.65 6.92 -5.77
C ALA A 96 -22.66 5.92 -6.34
N ALA A 97 -23.63 5.43 -5.55
CA ALA A 97 -24.71 4.55 -6.03
C ALA A 97 -25.60 5.28 -7.04
N GLN A 98 -25.92 6.54 -6.75
CA GLN A 98 -26.74 7.37 -7.63
C GLN A 98 -26.05 7.63 -8.98
N GLY A 99 -24.71 7.80 -8.97
CA GLY A 99 -23.94 8.04 -10.19
C GLY A 99 -23.58 6.79 -11.00
N SER A 100 -23.38 5.64 -10.34
CA SER A 100 -22.96 4.39 -10.99
C SER A 100 -24.11 3.45 -11.37
N GLY A 101 -25.29 3.63 -10.75
CA GLY A 101 -26.42 2.71 -10.88
C GLY A 101 -26.17 1.35 -10.20
N LEU A 102 -25.20 1.26 -9.30
CA LEU A 102 -24.86 0.05 -8.55
C LEU A 102 -25.50 0.05 -7.17
N ASP A 103 -25.64 -1.14 -6.59
CA ASP A 103 -26.20 -1.31 -5.25
C ASP A 103 -25.34 -0.57 -4.18
N PRO A 104 -25.95 0.25 -3.30
CA PRO A 104 -25.22 0.96 -2.25
C PRO A 104 -24.40 0.03 -1.34
N ALA A 105 -24.89 -1.18 -1.04
CA ALA A 105 -24.18 -2.15 -0.22
C ALA A 105 -22.96 -2.73 -0.95
N LEU A 106 -23.03 -2.89 -2.28
CA LEU A 106 -21.88 -3.26 -3.08
C LEU A 106 -20.80 -2.17 -3.04
N LEU A 107 -21.20 -0.90 -3.22
CA LEU A 107 -20.26 0.22 -3.17
C LEU A 107 -19.63 0.38 -1.78
N GLN A 108 -20.38 0.16 -0.71
CA GLN A 108 -19.85 0.16 0.66
C GLN A 108 -18.77 -0.90 0.88
N ARG A 109 -18.92 -2.09 0.27
CA ARG A 109 -17.91 -3.16 0.33
C ARG A 109 -16.68 -2.85 -0.52
N MET A 110 -16.88 -2.12 -1.61
CA MET A 110 -15.82 -1.74 -2.53
C MET A 110 -14.96 -0.58 -2.02
N LEU A 111 -15.54 0.32 -1.24
CA LEU A 111 -14.90 1.55 -0.76
C LEU A 111 -13.62 1.30 0.07
N PRO A 112 -13.57 0.36 1.04
CA PRO A 112 -12.34 0.02 1.76
C PRO A 112 -11.25 -0.55 0.84
N ILE A 113 -11.63 -1.39 -0.13
CA ILE A 113 -10.70 -2.03 -1.07
C ILE A 113 -10.07 -0.97 -1.99
N LEU A 114 -10.89 -0.08 -2.54
CA LEU A 114 -10.44 1.05 -3.35
C LEU A 114 -9.52 1.99 -2.57
N ALA A 115 -9.85 2.30 -1.32
CA ALA A 115 -9.02 3.15 -0.48
C ALA A 115 -7.62 2.57 -0.29
N MET A 116 -7.52 1.26 -0.02
CA MET A 116 -6.23 0.58 0.11
C MET A 116 -5.43 0.55 -1.19
N LEU A 117 -6.10 0.36 -2.34
CA LEU A 117 -5.43 0.41 -3.65
C LEU A 117 -4.83 1.80 -3.92
N VAL A 118 -5.61 2.86 -3.73
CA VAL A 118 -5.15 4.24 -3.96
C VAL A 118 -4.07 4.62 -2.96
N ALA A 119 -4.28 4.34 -1.67
CA ALA A 119 -3.30 4.64 -0.62
C ALA A 119 -2.00 3.87 -0.80
N GLY A 120 -2.08 2.56 -1.07
CA GLY A 120 -0.90 1.73 -1.32
C GLY A 120 -0.15 2.14 -2.59
N HIS A 121 -0.85 2.54 -3.65
CA HIS A 121 -0.23 3.03 -4.88
C HIS A 121 0.48 4.37 -4.67
N LEU A 122 -0.14 5.29 -3.92
CA LEU A 122 0.47 6.58 -3.59
C LEU A 122 1.66 6.41 -2.65
N ALA A 123 1.53 5.58 -1.61
CA ALA A 123 2.61 5.23 -0.70
C ALA A 123 3.76 4.51 -1.43
N GLY A 124 3.45 3.66 -2.42
CA GLY A 124 4.45 3.03 -3.27
C GLY A 124 5.20 4.03 -4.17
N ARG A 125 4.55 5.10 -4.63
CA ARG A 125 5.22 6.20 -5.36
C ARG A 125 6.05 7.10 -4.44
N SER A 126 5.54 7.40 -3.24
CA SER A 126 6.22 8.18 -2.21
C SER A 126 7.47 7.44 -1.67
N GLY A 127 7.31 6.16 -1.32
CA GLY A 127 8.39 5.28 -0.84
C GLY A 127 9.31 4.74 -1.95
N GLY A 128 8.85 4.72 -3.20
CA GLY A 128 9.59 4.22 -4.37
C GLY A 128 10.80 5.07 -4.76
N GLN A 129 10.87 6.33 -4.31
CA GLN A 129 12.06 7.18 -4.49
C GLN A 129 13.06 7.05 -3.32
N GLN A 130 12.72 6.30 -2.26
CA GLN A 130 13.58 6.10 -1.08
C GLN A 130 13.75 4.61 -0.70
N SER A 131 13.52 3.68 -1.63
CA SER A 131 13.80 2.25 -1.45
C SER A 131 15.28 1.89 -1.67
N GLY A 132 16.18 2.70 -1.12
CA GLY A 132 17.62 2.41 -1.02
C GLY A 132 18.18 2.51 0.40
N LEU A 133 17.50 3.21 1.31
CA LEU A 133 18.00 3.52 2.65
C LEU A 133 16.99 3.23 3.78
N GLY A 134 15.68 3.34 3.54
CA GLY A 134 14.66 3.11 4.58
C GLY A 134 14.45 1.63 4.94
N GLY A 135 14.43 0.73 3.95
CA GLY A 135 14.31 -0.72 4.18
C GLY A 135 15.52 -1.35 4.87
N MET A 136 16.73 -0.81 4.63
CA MET A 136 17.94 -1.25 5.33
C MET A 136 17.91 -0.82 6.81
N LEU A 137 17.46 0.40 7.10
CA LEU A 137 17.36 0.87 8.49
C LEU A 137 16.28 0.13 9.28
N GLY A 138 15.13 -0.21 8.65
CA GLY A 138 14.11 -1.06 9.28
C GLY A 138 14.59 -2.48 9.55
N THR A 139 15.41 -3.06 8.67
CA THR A 139 16.00 -4.38 8.87
C THR A 139 17.08 -4.37 9.95
N VAL A 140 17.89 -3.30 10.01
CA VAL A 140 18.95 -3.13 11.02
C VAL A 140 18.38 -2.80 12.40
N LEU A 141 17.37 -1.93 12.51
CA LEU A 141 16.67 -1.70 13.78
C LEU A 141 15.85 -2.91 14.21
N GLY A 142 15.20 -3.61 13.28
CA GLY A 142 14.49 -4.86 13.57
C GLY A 142 15.41 -5.96 14.08
N GLN A 143 16.62 -6.08 13.51
CA GLN A 143 17.65 -6.99 14.02
C GLN A 143 18.20 -6.54 15.37
N LEU A 144 18.37 -5.24 15.61
CA LEU A 144 18.91 -4.74 16.88
C LEU A 144 17.87 -4.80 18.02
N GLN A 145 16.60 -4.60 17.72
CA GLN A 145 15.51 -4.67 18.70
C GLN A 145 15.09 -6.12 19.00
N GLY A 146 15.29 -7.05 18.04
CA GLY A 146 15.02 -8.49 18.20
C GLY A 146 16.19 -9.34 18.70
N SER A 147 17.42 -8.81 18.77
CA SER A 147 18.61 -9.54 19.23
C SER A 147 18.85 -9.40 20.74
N GLY A 148 17.80 -9.69 21.51
CA GLY A 148 17.87 -9.90 22.95
C GLY A 148 18.03 -11.37 23.33
N GLY A 149 18.96 -12.11 22.73
CA GLY A 149 19.28 -13.49 23.15
C GLY A 149 19.92 -14.37 22.09
N MET A 150 20.94 -15.15 22.51
CA MET A 150 21.61 -16.28 21.85
C MET A 150 22.69 -15.94 20.81
N THR A 151 23.97 -15.91 21.20
CA THR A 151 24.93 -17.04 21.22
C THR A 151 25.30 -17.60 19.83
N GLY A 152 26.55 -17.35 19.41
CA GLY A 152 27.44 -18.34 18.80
C GLY A 152 27.18 -18.83 17.36
N GLY A 153 27.93 -18.26 16.42
CA GLY A 153 28.66 -18.98 15.35
C GLY A 153 27.90 -19.75 14.27
N ILE A 154 27.95 -19.24 13.04
CA ILE A 154 28.09 -19.91 11.72
C ILE A 154 28.27 -18.77 10.70
N GLY A 155 29.28 -18.67 9.83
CA GLY A 155 29.91 -19.69 9.02
C GLY A 155 29.22 -19.78 7.65
N GLY A 156 29.62 -18.97 6.66
CA GLY A 156 29.33 -19.26 5.23
C GLY A 156 28.93 -18.09 4.31
N ALA A 157 29.92 -17.55 3.59
CA ALA A 157 29.95 -17.21 2.16
C ALA A 157 28.65 -16.84 1.40
N ALA A 158 28.65 -15.65 0.77
CA ALA A 158 28.54 -15.48 -0.70
C ALA A 158 28.46 -13.99 -1.14
N GLY A 159 29.41 -13.56 -1.99
CA GLY A 159 29.35 -12.45 -2.97
C GLY A 159 29.14 -11.02 -2.44
N GLY A 160 29.94 -9.99 -2.72
CA GLY A 160 30.90 -9.72 -3.79
C GLY A 160 30.88 -8.20 -3.99
N GLY A 161 32.04 -7.55 -4.04
CA GLY A 161 32.12 -6.13 -4.42
C GLY A 161 33.18 -5.31 -3.69
N LEU A 162 34.29 -5.08 -4.38
CA LEU A 162 35.12 -3.86 -4.31
C LEU A 162 36.15 -3.69 -3.16
N GLY A 163 36.21 -4.59 -2.17
CA GLY A 163 37.22 -4.50 -1.09
C GLY A 163 38.62 -5.04 -1.41
N GLY A 164 38.77 -5.87 -2.46
CA GLY A 164 39.99 -6.67 -2.68
C GLY A 164 41.08 -6.04 -3.54
N ILE A 165 40.78 -5.00 -4.33
CA ILE A 165 41.74 -4.42 -5.28
C ILE A 165 42.63 -3.31 -4.69
N LEU A 166 42.25 -2.75 -3.54
CA LEU A 166 43.03 -1.71 -2.86
C LEU A 166 44.12 -2.29 -1.93
N GLY A 167 44.00 -3.56 -1.53
CA GLY A 167 45.01 -4.23 -0.68
C GLY A 167 46.24 -4.74 -1.44
N SER A 168 46.10 -5.05 -2.73
CA SER A 168 47.15 -5.74 -3.51
C SER A 168 48.19 -4.82 -4.16
N ILE A 169 47.99 -3.49 -4.10
CA ILE A 169 48.93 -2.50 -4.65
C ILE A 169 49.80 -1.81 -3.59
N LEU A 170 49.48 -1.94 -2.29
CA LEU A 170 50.19 -1.24 -1.22
C LEU A 170 51.08 -2.16 -0.35
N GLY A 171 50.98 -3.48 -0.48
CA GLY A 171 51.71 -4.44 0.38
C GLY A 171 53.02 -4.99 -0.19
N GLY A 172 53.42 -4.61 -1.41
CA GLY A 172 54.56 -5.23 -2.11
C GLY A 172 55.85 -4.44 -2.07
N ARG A 173 56.45 -4.17 -0.90
CA ARG A 173 57.87 -3.80 -0.80
C ARG A 173 58.46 -3.94 0.62
N ARG A 174 59.32 -4.96 0.75
CA ARG A 174 60.36 -5.25 1.77
C ARG A 174 59.96 -6.17 2.90
#